data_AF-A0A4R6L3U6-F1
#
_entry.id   AF-A0A4R6L3U6-F1
#
_cell.length_a   1.000
_cell.length_b   1.000
_cell.length_c   1.000
_cell.angle_alpha   90.00
_cell.angle_beta   90.00
_cell.angle_gamma   90.00
#
_symmetry.space_group_name_H-M   'P 1'
#
loop_
_entity.id
_entity.type
_entity.pdbx_description
1 polymer ?
#
loop_
_entity_poly.entity_id
_entity_poly.type
_entity_poly.pdbx_seq_one_letter_code
_entity_poly.pdbx_strand_id
1 'polypeptide(L)'
;MPRPKAVTDDASAKQFLDAAAQLIDAMFVTSPDERPRRLSSIDFPATLEWLRKEDVVRLARDGGQPGVSRKSFDNRWESKEDFVNDAVIHTMLYRDAPNANPALQLADMASLTEAENVAQAIAQFCDAMLASLLSYPRSFLLLHIGPLLEQHPKLKAAIVEDMLRALAPWYEGYAKLFAAFGVRMRPGWTIERYGLTIQSMLDGFLLRSRVQDEQMEACSSDDASLFADAVVAFTLGVIDTSESSGLTSREALNAGVGPAPGVERLRSLPKAVD
;
A
#
# COMPACT_ATOMS: atom_id res chain seq x y z
N MET A 1 -37.84 -19.67 20.91
CA MET A 1 -37.67 -18.39 20.20
C MET A 1 -37.12 -18.66 18.81
N PRO A 2 -37.57 -17.96 17.74
CA PRO A 2 -37.00 -18.10 16.41
C PRO A 2 -35.54 -17.65 16.41
N ARG A 3 -34.68 -18.36 15.68
CA ARG A 3 -33.27 -17.95 15.53
C ARG A 3 -33.23 -16.67 14.69
N PRO A 4 -32.44 -15.64 15.06
CA PRO A 4 -32.30 -14.43 14.26
C PRO A 4 -31.91 -14.74 12.83
N LYS A 5 -32.32 -13.89 11.88
CA LYS A 5 -31.88 -13.97 10.49
C LYS A 5 -30.36 -13.87 10.47
N ALA A 6 -29.71 -14.76 9.71
CA ALA A 6 -28.26 -14.69 9.55
C ALA A 6 -27.87 -13.39 8.85
N VAL A 7 -26.80 -12.76 9.31
CA VAL A 7 -26.28 -11.48 8.81
C VAL A 7 -24.78 -11.63 8.53
N THR A 8 -24.24 -10.79 7.66
CA THR A 8 -22.86 -10.89 7.17
C THR A 8 -21.81 -10.38 8.16
N ASP A 9 -22.24 -9.85 9.31
CA ASP A 9 -21.40 -9.33 10.40
C ASP A 9 -21.47 -10.19 11.68
N ASP A 10 -22.20 -11.31 11.67
CA ASP A 10 -22.25 -12.20 12.84
C ASP A 10 -20.99 -13.05 13.03
N ALA A 11 -20.88 -13.68 14.21
CA ALA A 11 -19.70 -14.47 14.57
C ALA A 11 -19.38 -15.62 13.61
N SER A 12 -20.38 -16.25 12.98
CA SER A 12 -20.11 -17.30 11.99
C SER A 12 -19.76 -16.71 10.62
N ALA A 13 -20.27 -15.53 10.28
CA ALA A 13 -19.85 -14.81 9.09
C ALA A 13 -18.35 -14.48 9.18
N LYS A 14 -17.90 -13.96 10.32
CA LYS A 14 -16.48 -13.73 10.61
C LYS A 14 -15.63 -14.99 10.42
N GLN A 15 -16.10 -16.16 10.86
CA GLN A 15 -15.36 -17.42 10.66
C GLN A 15 -15.15 -17.78 9.18
N PHE A 16 -16.15 -17.55 8.33
CA PHE A 16 -15.99 -17.76 6.89
C PHE A 16 -15.06 -16.73 6.27
N LEU A 17 -15.12 -15.47 6.72
CA LEU A 17 -14.24 -14.40 6.23
C LEU A 17 -12.78 -14.59 6.68
N ASP A 18 -12.54 -15.04 7.92
CA ASP A 18 -11.21 -15.40 8.42
C ASP A 18 -10.62 -16.58 7.63
N ALA A 19 -11.44 -17.59 7.33
CA ALA A 19 -11.03 -18.70 6.46
C ALA A 19 -10.73 -18.23 5.03
N ALA A 20 -11.50 -17.28 4.51
CA ALA A 20 -11.24 -16.67 3.21
C ALA A 20 -9.91 -15.91 3.20
N ALA A 21 -9.63 -15.12 4.23
CA ALA A 21 -8.39 -14.37 4.38
C ALA A 21 -7.17 -15.31 4.40
N GLN A 22 -7.24 -16.43 5.12
CA GLN A 22 -6.19 -17.45 5.11
C GLN A 22 -5.95 -18.04 3.72
N LEU A 23 -7.01 -18.30 2.95
CA LEU A 23 -6.88 -18.81 1.58
C LEU A 23 -6.29 -17.74 0.64
N ILE A 24 -6.64 -16.47 0.84
CA ILE A 24 -6.08 -15.32 0.10
C ILE A 24 -4.58 -15.17 0.41
N ASP A 25 -4.19 -15.17 1.68
CA ASP A 25 -2.78 -15.10 2.06
C ASP A 25 -1.99 -16.27 1.47
N ALA A 26 -2.51 -17.49 1.56
CA ALA A 26 -1.87 -18.69 1.01
C ALA A 26 -1.64 -18.63 -0.51
N MET A 27 -2.44 -17.85 -1.26
CA MET A 27 -2.22 -17.64 -2.69
C MET A 27 -0.98 -16.78 -2.95
N PHE A 28 -0.71 -15.80 -2.08
CA PHE A 28 0.40 -14.85 -2.24
C PHE A 28 1.74 -15.35 -1.69
N VAL A 29 1.75 -16.50 -1.01
CA VAL A 29 2.97 -17.15 -0.53
C VAL A 29 3.85 -17.59 -1.70
N THR A 30 5.14 -17.28 -1.57
CA THR A 30 6.17 -17.44 -2.60
C THR A 30 6.50 -18.91 -2.87
N SER A 31 6.39 -19.77 -1.85
CA SER A 31 6.64 -21.21 -1.97
C SER A 31 5.36 -22.00 -2.26
N PRO A 32 5.30 -22.76 -3.37
CA PRO A 32 4.19 -23.70 -3.64
C PRO A 32 4.03 -24.77 -2.55
N ASP A 33 5.11 -25.12 -1.86
CA ASP A 33 5.11 -26.16 -0.81
C ASP A 33 4.41 -25.70 0.48
N GLU A 34 4.32 -24.39 0.68
CA GLU A 34 3.60 -23.77 1.81
C GLU A 34 2.10 -23.62 1.51
N ARG A 35 1.67 -23.94 0.28
CA ARG A 35 0.26 -23.90 -0.09
C ARG A 35 -0.46 -25.17 0.39
N PRO A 36 -1.68 -25.06 0.93
CA PRO A 36 -2.58 -26.19 1.07
C PRO A 36 -2.64 -27.00 -0.24
N ARG A 37 -2.58 -28.35 -0.17
CA ARG A 37 -2.52 -29.30 -1.30
C ARG A 37 -3.52 -29.11 -2.46
N ARG A 38 -4.56 -28.29 -2.27
CA ARG A 38 -5.55 -27.95 -3.30
C ARG A 38 -5.33 -26.59 -3.94
N LEU A 39 -4.60 -25.69 -3.30
CA LEU A 39 -4.15 -24.43 -3.90
C LEU A 39 -2.90 -24.65 -4.77
N SER A 40 -2.18 -25.76 -4.59
CA SER A 40 -1.04 -26.15 -5.44
C SER A 40 -1.44 -26.50 -6.88
N SER A 41 -2.74 -26.71 -7.16
CA SER A 41 -3.28 -27.02 -8.49
C SER A 41 -4.01 -25.84 -9.14
N ILE A 42 -3.96 -24.64 -8.58
CA ILE A 42 -4.53 -23.44 -9.20
C ILE A 42 -3.47 -22.85 -10.13
N ASP A 43 -3.76 -22.88 -11.43
CA ASP A 43 -2.94 -22.19 -12.43
C ASP A 43 -3.22 -20.69 -12.40
N PHE A 44 -2.16 -19.90 -12.28
CA PHE A 44 -2.21 -18.46 -12.45
C PHE A 44 -2.32 -18.10 -13.94
N PRO A 45 -3.09 -17.07 -14.35
CA PRO A 45 -3.90 -16.16 -13.55
C PRO A 45 -5.39 -16.54 -13.55
N ALA A 46 -5.89 -17.10 -12.46
CA ALA A 46 -7.33 -17.08 -12.19
C ALA A 46 -7.65 -15.82 -11.37
N THR A 47 -8.64 -15.04 -11.83
CA THR A 47 -9.35 -14.06 -10.99
C THR A 47 -9.82 -14.75 -9.69
N LEU A 48 -10.22 -14.00 -8.64
CA LEU A 48 -10.65 -14.56 -7.34
C LEU A 48 -11.73 -15.68 -7.40
N GLU A 49 -12.21 -16.03 -8.59
CA GLU A 49 -12.88 -17.28 -8.94
C GLU A 49 -12.29 -18.54 -8.31
N TRP A 50 -10.97 -18.59 -8.08
CA TRP A 50 -10.32 -19.70 -7.39
C TRP A 50 -10.74 -19.85 -5.92
N LEU A 51 -11.28 -18.80 -5.28
CA LEU A 51 -11.81 -18.86 -3.91
C LEU A 51 -13.15 -19.60 -3.91
N ARG A 52 -13.08 -20.93 -3.74
CA ARG A 52 -14.26 -21.80 -3.74
C ARG A 52 -14.92 -21.82 -2.38
N LYS A 53 -16.24 -21.67 -2.38
CA LYS A 53 -17.08 -21.78 -1.19
C LYS A 53 -16.83 -23.08 -0.42
N GLU A 54 -16.65 -24.20 -1.12
CA GLU A 54 -16.38 -25.51 -0.50
C GLU A 54 -15.09 -25.51 0.33
N ASP A 55 -14.05 -24.83 -0.15
CA ASP A 55 -12.76 -24.76 0.54
C ASP A 55 -12.85 -23.83 1.76
N VAL A 56 -13.55 -22.70 1.64
CA VAL A 56 -13.86 -21.79 2.76
C VAL A 56 -14.64 -22.53 3.86
N VAL A 57 -15.74 -23.20 3.50
CA VAL A 57 -16.58 -23.91 4.47
C VAL A 57 -15.82 -25.06 5.15
N ARG A 58 -14.94 -25.75 4.42
CA ARG A 58 -14.09 -26.79 5.00
C ARG A 58 -13.11 -26.19 5.99
N LEU A 59 -12.34 -25.17 5.57
CA LEU A 59 -11.34 -24.54 6.44
C LEU A 59 -11.96 -23.91 7.69
N ALA A 60 -13.10 -23.24 7.56
CA ALA A 60 -13.85 -22.70 8.70
C ALA A 60 -14.33 -23.80 9.66
N ARG A 61 -14.65 -25.00 9.15
CA ARG A 61 -15.07 -26.15 9.98
C ARG A 61 -13.89 -26.77 10.72
N ASP A 62 -12.74 -26.87 10.05
CA ASP A 62 -11.52 -27.42 10.64
C ASP A 62 -11.03 -26.57 11.84
N GLY A 63 -11.38 -25.28 11.87
CA GLY A 63 -11.22 -24.41 13.04
C GLY A 63 -12.08 -24.76 14.28
N GLY A 64 -12.94 -25.79 14.19
CA GLY A 64 -13.61 -26.42 15.34
C GLY A 64 -14.80 -25.68 15.94
N GLN A 65 -15.24 -24.56 15.35
CA GLN A 65 -16.33 -23.75 15.90
C GLN A 65 -17.73 -24.26 15.47
N PRO A 66 -18.70 -24.33 16.39
CA PRO A 66 -20.04 -24.79 16.07
C PRO A 66 -20.81 -23.79 15.20
N GLY A 67 -21.64 -24.29 14.28
CA GLY A 67 -22.49 -23.46 13.42
C GLY A 67 -21.95 -23.22 12.01
N VAL A 68 -20.76 -23.73 11.67
CA VAL A 68 -20.17 -23.67 10.34
C VAL A 68 -20.70 -24.79 9.45
N SER A 69 -21.47 -24.43 8.42
CA SER A 69 -22.00 -25.37 7.43
C SER A 69 -22.22 -24.72 6.07
N ARG A 70 -22.41 -25.52 5.02
CA ARG A 70 -22.78 -25.00 3.69
C ARG A 70 -24.09 -24.20 3.75
N LYS A 71 -25.08 -24.71 4.47
CA LYS A 71 -26.39 -24.05 4.66
C LYS A 71 -26.26 -22.71 5.39
N SER A 72 -25.41 -22.65 6.42
CA SER A 72 -25.20 -21.40 7.15
C SER A 72 -24.45 -20.35 6.32
N PHE A 73 -23.56 -20.77 5.42
CA PHE A 73 -22.95 -19.89 4.43
C PHE A 73 -24.01 -19.33 3.46
N ASP A 74 -24.82 -20.20 2.84
CA ASP A 74 -25.86 -19.79 1.87
C ASP A 74 -26.91 -18.86 2.46
N ASN A 75 -27.16 -18.95 3.77
CA ASN A 75 -28.09 -18.06 4.44
C ASN A 75 -27.55 -16.63 4.65
N ARG A 76 -26.25 -16.39 4.41
CA ARG A 76 -25.58 -15.09 4.65
C ARG A 76 -25.31 -14.32 3.36
N TRP A 77 -24.79 -15.01 2.36
CA TRP A 77 -24.48 -14.40 1.07
C TRP A 77 -25.41 -14.94 0.00
N GLU A 78 -26.09 -14.04 -0.70
CA GLU A 78 -27.02 -14.38 -1.79
C GLU A 78 -26.26 -14.93 -3.00
N SER A 79 -25.06 -14.40 -3.27
CA SER A 79 -24.20 -14.85 -4.35
C SER A 79 -22.76 -15.11 -3.87
N LYS A 80 -21.99 -15.86 -4.69
CA LYS A 80 -20.55 -16.02 -4.49
C LYS A 80 -19.83 -14.67 -4.59
N GLU A 81 -20.28 -13.79 -5.47
CA GLU A 81 -19.68 -12.47 -5.67
C GLU A 81 -19.81 -11.61 -4.42
N ASP A 82 -20.97 -11.59 -3.77
CA ASP A 82 -21.16 -10.85 -2.52
C ASP A 82 -20.21 -11.33 -1.42
N PHE A 83 -20.03 -12.65 -1.31
CA PHE A 83 -19.06 -13.23 -0.38
C PHE A 83 -17.61 -12.84 -0.73
N VAL A 84 -17.22 -12.92 -2.01
CA VAL A 84 -15.86 -12.56 -2.44
C VAL A 84 -15.58 -11.09 -2.14
N ASN A 85 -16.56 -10.20 -2.36
CA ASN A 85 -16.41 -8.79 -2.04
C ASN A 85 -16.17 -8.57 -0.55
N ASP A 86 -16.99 -9.18 0.31
CA ASP A 86 -16.82 -9.10 1.77
C ASP A 86 -15.49 -9.70 2.22
N ALA A 87 -15.07 -10.83 1.63
CA ALA A 87 -13.80 -11.49 1.95
C ALA A 87 -12.59 -10.62 1.58
N VAL A 88 -12.61 -9.98 0.42
CA VAL A 88 -11.55 -9.05 -0.01
C VAL A 88 -11.48 -7.87 0.94
N ILE A 89 -12.61 -7.23 1.25
CA ILE A 89 -12.67 -6.10 2.18
C ILE A 89 -12.18 -6.52 3.57
N HIS A 90 -12.64 -7.66 4.08
CA HIS A 90 -12.24 -8.20 5.39
C HIS A 90 -10.73 -8.41 5.48
N THR A 91 -10.14 -8.98 4.42
CA THR A 91 -8.71 -9.26 4.33
C THR A 91 -7.90 -7.96 4.21
N MET A 92 -8.32 -7.04 3.33
CA MET A 92 -7.67 -5.74 3.12
C MET A 92 -7.68 -4.86 4.37
N LEU A 93 -8.73 -4.96 5.18
CA LEU A 93 -8.86 -4.21 6.44
C LEU A 93 -8.21 -4.91 7.64
N TYR A 94 -7.52 -6.04 7.43
CA TYR A 94 -6.82 -6.77 8.48
C TYR A 94 -7.74 -7.18 9.65
N ARG A 95 -9.04 -7.41 9.39
CA ARG A 95 -10.02 -7.73 10.44
C ARG A 95 -9.81 -9.10 11.08
N ASP A 96 -9.13 -9.98 10.36
CA ASP A 96 -8.67 -11.29 10.79
C ASP A 96 -7.30 -11.23 11.50
N ALA A 97 -6.45 -10.27 11.14
CA ALA A 97 -5.10 -10.09 11.70
C ALA A 97 -4.82 -8.62 12.08
N PRO A 98 -5.47 -8.04 13.12
CA PRO A 98 -5.37 -6.62 13.43
C PRO A 98 -3.94 -6.12 13.68
N ASN A 99 -3.07 -6.98 14.23
CA ASN A 99 -1.67 -6.65 14.52
C ASN A 99 -0.78 -6.53 13.27
N ALA A 100 -1.25 -7.02 12.12
CA ALA A 100 -0.55 -6.89 10.84
C ALA A 100 -0.95 -5.60 10.09
N ASN A 101 -1.86 -4.79 10.64
CA ASN A 101 -2.34 -3.58 9.98
C ASN A 101 -1.24 -2.50 9.92
N PRO A 102 -0.81 -2.04 8.73
CA PRO A 102 0.20 -0.99 8.58
C PRO A 102 -0.17 0.33 9.25
N ALA A 103 -1.46 0.59 9.47
CA ALA A 103 -1.93 1.78 10.20
C ALA A 103 -1.42 1.84 11.65
N LEU A 104 -0.96 0.72 12.23
CA LEU A 104 -0.35 0.71 13.56
C LEU A 104 0.96 1.51 13.61
N GLN A 105 1.69 1.59 12.49
CA GLN A 105 2.92 2.37 12.40
C GLN A 105 2.70 3.88 12.40
N LEU A 106 1.45 4.34 12.27
CA LEU A 106 1.12 5.76 12.39
C LEU A 106 1.56 6.33 13.75
N ALA A 107 1.53 5.51 14.80
CA ALA A 107 1.99 5.90 16.13
C ALA A 107 3.49 6.26 16.14
N ASP A 108 4.29 5.54 15.36
CA ASP A 108 5.74 5.74 15.28
C ASP A 108 6.08 7.06 14.57
N MET A 109 5.19 7.55 13.70
CA MET A 109 5.38 8.82 13.01
C MET A 109 5.43 10.03 13.97
N ALA A 110 4.80 9.94 15.15
CA ALA A 110 4.89 10.99 16.16
C ALA A 110 6.31 11.15 16.70
N SER A 111 7.09 10.07 16.79
CA SER A 111 8.48 10.13 17.27
C SER A 111 9.40 10.92 16.34
N LEU A 112 9.03 11.04 15.06
CA LEU A 112 9.83 11.78 14.08
C LEU A 112 9.93 13.27 14.44
N THR A 113 8.94 13.86 15.11
CA THR A 113 9.00 15.28 15.49
C THR A 113 10.10 15.61 16.50
N GLU A 114 10.61 14.59 17.20
CA GLU A 114 11.64 14.73 18.22
C GLU A 114 13.04 14.34 17.70
N ALA A 115 13.15 13.95 16.43
CA ALA A 115 14.40 13.46 15.86
C ALA A 115 15.44 14.59 15.67
N GLU A 116 16.66 14.36 16.16
CA GLU A 116 17.80 15.27 15.93
C GLU A 116 18.24 15.29 14.46
N ASN A 117 18.18 14.14 13.79
CA ASN A 117 18.44 13.99 12.36
C ASN A 117 17.15 13.54 11.64
N VAL A 118 16.38 14.52 11.18
CA VAL A 118 15.07 14.31 10.55
C VAL A 118 15.16 13.44 9.30
N ALA A 119 16.18 13.63 8.47
CA ALA A 119 16.35 12.85 7.23
C ALA A 119 16.56 11.37 7.54
N GLN A 120 17.41 11.07 8.52
CA GLN A 120 17.66 9.68 8.92
C GLN A 120 16.44 9.05 9.60
N ALA A 121 15.70 9.81 10.41
CA ALA A 121 14.48 9.31 11.04
C ALA A 121 13.39 9.00 10.00
N ILE A 122 13.23 9.85 8.97
CA ILE A 122 12.34 9.58 7.83
C ILE A 122 12.79 8.32 7.09
N ALA A 123 14.09 8.17 6.82
CA ALA A 123 14.62 7.00 6.12
C ALA A 123 14.32 5.70 6.89
N GLN A 124 14.61 5.67 8.18
CA GLN A 124 14.32 4.51 9.04
C GLN A 124 12.82 4.18 9.10
N PHE A 125 11.97 5.20 9.18
CA PHE A 125 10.52 5.01 9.16
C PHE A 125 10.04 4.43 7.82
N CYS A 126 10.55 4.94 6.70
CA CYS A 126 10.24 4.43 5.36
C CYS A 126 10.70 2.98 5.18
N ASP A 127 11.90 2.64 5.65
CA ASP A 127 12.44 1.28 5.56
C ASP A 127 11.65 0.30 6.43
N ALA A 128 11.29 0.69 7.66
CA ALA A 128 10.43 -0.11 8.53
C ALA A 128 9.04 -0.34 7.92
N MET A 129 8.46 0.68 7.31
CA MET A 129 7.18 0.60 6.60
C MET A 129 7.25 -0.37 5.43
N LEU A 130 8.25 -0.20 4.55
CA LEU A 130 8.42 -1.07 3.39
C LEU A 130 8.70 -2.53 3.81
N ALA A 131 9.61 -2.75 4.76
CA ALA A 131 9.91 -4.08 5.27
C ALA A 131 8.68 -4.76 5.89
N SER A 132 7.88 -4.02 6.66
CA SER A 132 6.63 -4.54 7.22
C SER A 132 5.67 -4.94 6.12
N LEU A 133 5.45 -4.10 5.10
CA LEU A 133 4.54 -4.42 4.00
C LEU A 133 5.03 -5.64 3.20
N LEU A 134 6.32 -5.75 2.93
CA LEU A 134 6.94 -6.90 2.27
C LEU A 134 6.76 -8.19 3.07
N SER A 135 6.72 -8.11 4.41
CA SER A 135 6.53 -9.27 5.28
C SER A 135 5.10 -9.83 5.27
N TYR A 136 4.12 -9.07 4.77
CA TYR A 136 2.71 -9.49 4.74
C TYR A 136 2.23 -9.76 3.30
N PRO A 137 1.87 -11.00 2.95
CA PRO A 137 1.43 -11.36 1.58
C PRO A 137 0.22 -10.56 1.09
N ARG A 138 -0.66 -10.13 1.99
CA ARG A 138 -1.84 -9.30 1.68
C ARG A 138 -1.54 -7.88 1.23
N SER A 139 -0.35 -7.34 1.49
CA SER A 139 0.04 -6.01 0.99
C SER A 139 -0.01 -5.95 -0.54
N PHE A 140 0.12 -7.11 -1.20
CA PHE A 140 0.10 -7.22 -2.65
C PHE A 140 -1.30 -7.46 -3.23
N LEU A 141 -2.33 -7.65 -2.40
CA LEU A 141 -3.67 -8.03 -2.87
C LEU A 141 -4.23 -7.01 -3.87
N LEU A 142 -4.10 -5.72 -3.58
CA LEU A 142 -4.52 -4.64 -4.48
C LEU A 142 -3.81 -4.67 -5.84
N LEU A 143 -2.52 -5.02 -5.88
CA LEU A 143 -1.76 -5.12 -7.12
C LEU A 143 -2.28 -6.24 -8.03
N HIS A 144 -2.93 -7.26 -7.47
CA HIS A 144 -3.49 -8.38 -8.22
C HIS A 144 -4.94 -8.15 -8.65
N ILE A 145 -5.75 -7.53 -7.80
CA ILE A 145 -7.18 -7.31 -8.10
C ILE A 145 -7.45 -5.99 -8.81
N GLY A 146 -6.55 -5.01 -8.70
CA GLY A 146 -6.67 -3.67 -9.28
C GLY A 146 -7.10 -3.66 -10.75
N PRO A 147 -6.43 -4.43 -11.64
CA PRO A 147 -6.81 -4.51 -13.06
C PRO A 147 -8.23 -5.05 -13.32
N LEU A 148 -8.83 -5.73 -12.35
CA LEU A 148 -10.15 -6.35 -12.46
C LEU A 148 -11.26 -5.46 -11.85
N LEU A 149 -10.92 -4.42 -11.09
CA LEU A 149 -11.89 -3.64 -10.32
C LEU A 149 -12.94 -2.92 -11.19
N GLU A 150 -12.63 -2.59 -12.45
CA GLU A 150 -13.63 -2.02 -13.37
C GLU A 150 -14.76 -3.00 -13.70
N GLN A 151 -14.51 -4.31 -13.60
CA GLN A 151 -15.52 -5.35 -13.80
C GLN A 151 -16.38 -5.55 -12.54
N HIS A 152 -15.94 -5.03 -11.39
CA HIS A 152 -16.59 -5.18 -10.09
C HIS A 152 -16.82 -3.80 -9.43
N PRO A 153 -17.73 -2.96 -9.96
CA PRO A 153 -17.89 -1.57 -9.53
C PRO A 153 -18.27 -1.41 -8.05
N LYS A 154 -19.02 -2.37 -7.48
CA LYS A 154 -19.36 -2.37 -6.05
C LYS A 154 -18.11 -2.57 -5.17
N LEU A 155 -17.26 -3.54 -5.53
CA LEU A 155 -16.01 -3.80 -4.84
C LEU A 155 -15.05 -2.62 -4.96
N LYS A 156 -14.93 -2.06 -6.18
CA LYS A 156 -14.13 -0.86 -6.43
C LYS A 156 -14.57 0.30 -5.53
N ALA A 157 -15.87 0.58 -5.46
CA ALA A 157 -16.40 1.66 -4.63
C ALA A 157 -16.07 1.44 -3.15
N ALA A 158 -16.28 0.23 -2.62
CA ALA A 158 -15.97 -0.10 -1.23
C ALA A 158 -14.47 0.03 -0.91
N ILE A 159 -13.60 -0.47 -1.79
CA ILE A 159 -12.14 -0.33 -1.65
C ILE A 159 -11.73 1.13 -1.64
N VAL A 160 -12.24 1.94 -2.58
CA VAL A 160 -11.90 3.37 -2.65
C VAL A 160 -12.35 4.12 -1.40
N GLU A 161 -13.58 3.86 -0.93
CA GLU A 161 -14.09 4.46 0.30
C GLU A 161 -13.18 4.13 1.50
N ASP A 162 -12.80 2.87 1.64
CA ASP A 162 -11.95 2.43 2.74
C ASP A 162 -10.51 2.96 2.62
N MET A 163 -9.94 3.03 1.42
CA MET A 163 -8.63 3.65 1.20
C MET A 163 -8.64 5.13 1.58
N LEU A 164 -9.68 5.88 1.19
CA LEU A 164 -9.82 7.29 1.56
C LEU A 164 -9.94 7.45 3.09
N ARG A 165 -10.71 6.57 3.74
CA ARG A 165 -10.83 6.57 5.21
C ARG A 165 -9.50 6.26 5.88
N ALA A 166 -8.74 5.29 5.35
CA ALA A 166 -7.44 4.89 5.88
C ALA A 166 -6.38 5.97 5.70
N LEU A 167 -6.45 6.79 4.65
CA LEU A 167 -5.49 7.87 4.37
C LEU A 167 -5.66 9.10 5.27
N ALA A 168 -6.86 9.36 5.80
CA ALA A 168 -7.11 10.57 6.58
C ALA A 168 -6.19 10.74 7.81
N PRO A 169 -5.99 9.70 8.67
CA PRO A 169 -5.04 9.79 9.78
C PRO A 169 -3.59 10.03 9.34
N TRP A 170 -3.17 9.49 8.19
CA TRP A 170 -1.84 9.73 7.62
C TRP A 170 -1.66 11.19 7.22
N TYR A 171 -2.66 11.80 6.57
CA TYR A 171 -2.63 13.21 6.21
C TYR A 171 -2.53 14.11 7.45
N GLU A 172 -3.31 13.84 8.49
CA GLU A 172 -3.20 14.58 9.76
C GLU A 172 -1.79 14.49 10.35
N GLY A 173 -1.19 13.31 10.31
CA GLY A 173 0.14 13.13 10.84
C GLY A 173 1.25 13.79 9.98
N TYR A 174 1.14 13.77 8.65
CA TYR A 174 2.02 14.57 7.79
C TYR A 174 1.87 16.07 8.07
N ALA A 175 0.65 16.57 8.29
CA ALA A 175 0.41 17.97 8.64
C ALA A 175 1.08 18.34 9.97
N LYS A 176 1.01 17.46 10.97
CA LYS A 176 1.70 17.65 12.26
C LYS A 176 3.22 17.68 12.10
N LEU A 177 3.80 16.78 11.30
CA LEU A 177 5.23 16.80 11.01
C LEU A 177 5.67 18.11 10.35
N PHE A 178 4.95 18.54 9.32
CA PHE A 178 5.28 19.76 8.60
C PHE A 178 5.18 20.98 9.52
N ALA A 179 4.16 21.03 10.38
CA ALA A 179 4.00 22.09 11.36
C ALA A 179 5.12 22.09 12.43
N ALA A 180 5.50 20.92 12.95
CA ALA A 180 6.54 20.78 13.96
C ALA A 180 7.91 21.29 13.48
N PHE A 181 8.25 21.03 12.21
CA PHE A 181 9.49 21.52 11.61
C PHE A 181 9.38 22.91 10.98
N GLY A 182 8.21 23.56 11.07
CA GLY A 182 7.98 24.89 10.49
C GLY A 182 8.17 24.94 8.97
N VAL A 183 8.08 23.80 8.28
CA VAL A 183 8.31 23.72 6.83
C VAL A 183 7.06 24.14 6.06
N ARG A 184 7.28 24.92 5.01
CA ARG A 184 6.22 25.30 4.06
C ARG A 184 6.33 24.46 2.81
N MET A 185 5.18 24.06 2.27
CA MET A 185 5.12 23.44 0.96
C MET A 185 5.24 24.50 -0.14
N ARG A 186 5.88 24.12 -1.24
CA ARG A 186 5.94 24.93 -2.46
C ARG A 186 4.54 25.10 -3.07
N PRO A 187 4.28 26.17 -3.83
CA PRO A 187 2.98 26.38 -4.47
C PRO A 187 2.54 25.18 -5.33
N GLY A 188 1.25 24.83 -5.20
CA GLY A 188 0.64 23.69 -5.89
C GLY A 188 0.73 22.36 -5.16
N TRP A 189 1.42 22.30 -4.01
CA TRP A 189 1.42 21.16 -3.11
C TRP A 189 0.46 21.35 -1.94
N THR A 190 -0.21 20.27 -1.57
CA THR A 190 -1.02 20.15 -0.36
C THR A 190 -0.61 18.88 0.38
N ILE A 191 -1.03 18.75 1.64
CA ILE A 191 -0.76 17.56 2.45
C ILE A 191 -1.35 16.30 1.81
N GLU A 192 -2.54 16.39 1.24
CA GLU A 192 -3.21 15.29 0.56
C GLU A 192 -2.44 14.87 -0.70
N ARG A 193 -1.96 15.85 -1.49
CA ARG A 193 -1.17 15.58 -2.69
C ARG A 193 0.18 14.96 -2.34
N TYR A 194 0.81 15.44 -1.28
CA TYR A 194 2.05 14.88 -0.73
C TYR A 194 1.84 13.43 -0.27
N GLY A 195 0.84 13.18 0.58
CA GLY A 195 0.55 11.85 1.10
C GLY A 195 0.15 10.86 0.00
N LEU A 196 -0.67 11.28 -0.97
CA LEU A 196 -1.02 10.44 -2.12
C LEU A 196 0.21 10.11 -2.99
N THR A 197 1.14 11.05 -3.13
CA THR A 197 2.39 10.81 -3.88
C THR A 197 3.27 9.80 -3.15
N ILE A 198 3.42 9.92 -1.83
CA ILE A 198 4.16 8.94 -1.02
C ILE A 198 3.51 7.56 -1.11
N GLN A 199 2.18 7.47 -0.98
CA GLN A 199 1.48 6.19 -1.15
C GLN A 199 1.74 5.59 -2.54
N SER A 200 1.66 6.41 -3.59
CA SER A 200 1.90 5.94 -4.96
C SER A 200 3.34 5.46 -5.17
N MET A 201 4.31 6.15 -4.55
CA MET A 201 5.70 5.71 -4.54
C MET A 201 5.81 4.37 -3.80
N LEU A 202 5.26 4.27 -2.60
CA LEU A 202 5.28 3.05 -1.79
C LEU A 202 4.69 1.85 -2.54
N ASP A 203 3.53 2.01 -3.20
CA ASP A 203 2.91 0.96 -4.02
C ASP A 203 3.83 0.51 -5.17
N GLY A 204 4.49 1.47 -5.82
CA GLY A 204 5.47 1.21 -6.89
C GLY A 204 6.71 0.48 -6.38
N PHE A 205 7.26 0.90 -5.25
CA PHE A 205 8.40 0.25 -4.60
C PHE A 205 8.03 -1.16 -4.10
N LEU A 206 6.86 -1.34 -3.51
CA LEU A 206 6.35 -2.64 -3.08
C LEU A 206 6.24 -3.62 -4.26
N LEU A 207 5.68 -3.18 -5.39
CA LEU A 207 5.62 -3.98 -6.61
C LEU A 207 7.03 -4.33 -7.14
N ARG A 208 7.92 -3.33 -7.22
CA ARG A 208 9.28 -3.51 -7.74
C ARG A 208 10.10 -4.45 -6.87
N SER A 209 10.04 -4.32 -5.55
CA SER A 209 10.72 -5.20 -4.60
C SER A 209 10.26 -6.66 -4.69
N ARG A 210 9.07 -6.94 -5.25
CA ARG A 210 8.62 -8.32 -5.50
C ARG A 210 9.06 -8.89 -6.85
N VAL A 211 9.21 -8.04 -7.86
CA VAL A 211 9.50 -8.46 -9.25
C VAL A 211 11.00 -8.37 -9.58
N GLN A 212 11.72 -7.49 -8.90
CA GLN A 212 13.10 -7.07 -9.16
C GLN A 212 13.87 -6.96 -7.84
N ASP A 213 13.68 -7.92 -6.94
CA ASP A 213 14.27 -7.94 -5.59
C ASP A 213 15.79 -7.71 -5.60
N GLU A 214 16.53 -8.45 -6.43
CA GLU A 214 17.99 -8.31 -6.55
C GLU A 214 18.41 -6.88 -6.97
N GLN A 215 17.68 -6.24 -7.90
CA GLN A 215 18.00 -4.87 -8.32
C GLN A 215 17.62 -3.84 -7.26
N MET A 216 16.55 -4.08 -6.51
CA MET A 216 16.13 -3.20 -5.41
C MET A 216 17.13 -3.27 -4.25
N GLU A 217 17.63 -4.47 -3.94
CA GLU A 217 18.69 -4.68 -2.94
C GLU A 217 20.00 -4.01 -3.38
N ALA A 218 20.40 -4.19 -4.65
CA ALA A 218 21.61 -3.56 -5.18
C ALA A 218 21.58 -2.02 -5.21
N CYS A 219 20.39 -1.41 -5.20
CA CYS A 219 20.22 0.04 -5.12
C CYS A 219 20.11 0.57 -3.68
N SER A 220 20.13 -0.30 -2.67
CA SER A 220 20.12 0.11 -1.26
C SER A 220 21.54 0.44 -0.81
N SER A 221 21.65 1.41 0.10
CA SER A 221 22.90 1.74 0.78
C SER A 221 22.91 1.14 2.20
N ASP A 222 24.05 1.25 2.89
CA ASP A 222 24.15 0.84 4.30
C ASP A 222 23.20 1.63 5.22
N ASP A 223 22.83 2.86 4.83
CA ASP A 223 22.09 3.80 5.66
C ASP A 223 20.59 3.88 5.32
N ALA A 224 20.20 3.57 4.07
CA ALA A 224 18.84 3.73 3.58
C ALA A 224 18.56 2.88 2.33
N SER A 225 17.32 2.39 2.20
CA SER A 225 16.85 1.84 0.92
C SER A 225 16.61 2.93 -0.14
N LEU A 226 16.53 2.51 -1.41
CA LEU A 226 16.15 3.40 -2.50
C LEU A 226 14.78 4.07 -2.28
N PHE A 227 13.85 3.41 -1.57
CA PHE A 227 12.55 4.00 -1.24
C PHE A 227 12.71 5.16 -0.24
N ALA A 228 13.46 4.95 0.83
CA ALA A 228 13.76 5.97 1.82
C ALA A 228 14.42 7.20 1.19
N ASP A 229 15.45 7.00 0.38
CA ASP A 229 16.13 8.09 -0.33
C ASP A 229 15.20 8.83 -1.29
N ALA A 230 14.34 8.09 -2.01
CA ALA A 230 13.37 8.71 -2.90
C ALA A 230 12.37 9.58 -2.13
N VAL A 231 11.90 9.15 -0.95
CA VAL A 231 11.00 9.93 -0.10
C VAL A 231 11.71 11.18 0.43
N VAL A 232 12.95 11.08 0.89
CA VAL A 232 13.73 12.24 1.35
C VAL A 232 13.93 13.25 0.22
N ALA A 233 14.39 12.79 -0.96
CA ALA A 233 14.59 13.63 -2.13
C ALA A 233 13.30 14.28 -2.63
N PHE A 234 12.20 13.51 -2.65
CA PHE A 234 10.88 14.02 -2.99
C PHE A 234 10.42 15.09 -1.99
N THR A 235 10.55 14.82 -0.69
CA THR A 235 10.17 15.74 0.38
C THR A 235 10.92 17.05 0.23
N LEU A 236 12.25 16.98 0.04
CA LEU A 236 13.09 18.15 -0.22
C LEU A 236 12.62 18.95 -1.46
N GLY A 237 12.19 18.27 -2.51
CA GLY A 237 11.69 18.90 -3.73
C GLY A 237 10.32 19.59 -3.59
N VAL A 238 9.53 19.25 -2.58
CA VAL A 238 8.19 19.84 -2.35
C VAL A 238 8.17 20.88 -1.22
N ILE A 239 9.20 20.94 -0.39
CA ILE A 239 9.35 21.96 0.65
C ILE A 239 10.09 23.20 0.13
N ASP A 240 9.76 24.36 0.70
CA ASP A 240 10.39 25.65 0.42
C ASP A 240 11.39 25.98 1.55
N THR A 241 12.63 25.51 1.41
CA THR A 241 13.66 25.46 2.48
C THR A 241 14.55 26.70 2.61
N SER A 242 14.31 27.77 1.86
CA SER A 242 15.14 29.00 1.94
C SER A 242 14.28 30.24 1.69
N GLU A 243 14.25 31.18 2.65
CA GLU A 243 13.64 32.52 2.56
C GLU A 243 12.28 32.60 1.85
N SER A 244 11.45 31.54 1.89
CA SER A 244 10.18 31.45 1.16
C SER A 244 10.32 31.91 -0.30
N SER A 245 11.12 31.20 -1.09
CA SER A 245 11.33 31.51 -2.52
C SER A 245 10.01 31.71 -3.27
N GLY A 246 8.93 31.07 -2.80
CA GLY A 246 7.62 31.17 -3.43
C GLY A 246 7.58 30.47 -4.80
N LEU A 247 8.63 29.72 -5.14
CA LEU A 247 8.78 29.02 -6.41
C LEU A 247 8.10 27.65 -6.32
N THR A 248 7.39 27.29 -7.39
CA THR A 248 6.94 25.92 -7.61
C THR A 248 8.14 24.97 -7.71
N SER A 249 7.94 23.66 -7.49
CA SER A 249 9.02 22.67 -7.62
C SER A 249 9.73 22.71 -8.98
N ARG A 250 9.02 23.03 -10.06
CA ARG A 250 9.61 23.12 -11.42
C ARG A 250 10.48 24.35 -11.58
N GLU A 251 10.04 25.49 -11.06
CA GLU A 251 10.82 26.74 -11.11
C GLU A 251 12.06 26.63 -10.22
N ALA A 252 11.93 26.02 -9.04
CA ALA A 252 13.05 25.75 -8.16
C ALA A 252 14.09 24.84 -8.81
N LEU A 253 13.65 23.78 -9.51
CA LEU A 253 14.55 22.94 -10.30
C LEU A 253 15.26 23.77 -11.36
N ASN A 254 14.53 24.51 -12.20
CA ASN A 254 15.10 25.34 -13.26
C ASN A 254 16.11 26.38 -12.74
N ALA A 255 15.88 26.94 -11.55
CA ALA A 255 16.81 27.86 -10.91
C ALA A 255 18.07 27.15 -10.39
N GLY A 256 17.95 25.91 -9.93
CA GLY A 256 19.05 25.08 -9.44
C GLY A 256 19.92 24.47 -10.55
N VAL A 257 19.34 24.13 -11.71
CA VAL A 257 20.10 23.69 -12.89
C VAL A 257 20.52 24.88 -13.76
N GLY A 258 21.69 25.44 -13.46
CA GLY A 258 22.36 26.41 -14.34
C GLY A 258 22.85 25.78 -15.66
N PRO A 259 23.21 26.58 -16.68
CA PRO A 259 23.82 26.06 -17.90
C PRO A 259 25.10 25.31 -17.55
N ALA A 260 25.23 24.07 -18.04
CA ALA A 260 26.41 23.26 -17.79
C ALA A 260 27.67 24.05 -18.22
N PRO A 261 28.72 24.11 -17.38
CA PRO A 261 29.96 24.79 -17.73
C PRO A 261 30.56 24.15 -18.98
N GLY A 262 30.36 24.78 -20.15
CA GLY A 262 30.84 24.28 -21.44
C GLY A 262 29.91 24.49 -22.64
N VAL A 263 28.61 24.72 -22.44
CA VAL A 263 27.66 24.86 -23.57
C VAL A 263 27.85 26.18 -24.34
N GLU A 264 28.43 27.22 -23.71
CA GLU A 264 28.75 28.48 -24.39
C GLU A 264 29.95 28.38 -25.36
N ARG A 265 30.84 27.39 -25.23
CA ARG A 265 32.00 27.24 -26.13
C ARG A 265 31.65 26.68 -27.51
N LEU A 266 30.46 26.08 -27.68
CA LEU A 266 30.01 25.56 -28.98
C LEU A 266 29.30 26.60 -29.85
N ARG A 267 28.95 27.77 -29.29
CA ARG A 267 28.29 28.85 -30.04
C ARG A 267 29.23 29.91 -30.59
N SER A 268 30.53 29.85 -30.28
CA SER A 268 31.53 30.86 -30.68
C SER A 268 32.51 30.40 -31.76
N LEU A 269 32.25 29.30 -32.47
CA LEU A 269 33.01 28.99 -33.69
C LEU A 269 32.68 30.04 -34.76
N PRO A 270 33.66 30.80 -35.28
CA PRO A 270 33.40 31.79 -36.32
C PRO A 270 32.87 31.09 -37.57
N LYS A 271 31.79 31.64 -38.14
CA LYS A 271 31.31 31.25 -39.46
C LYS A 271 32.47 31.46 -40.44
N ALA A 272 32.85 30.39 -41.16
CA ALA A 272 33.79 30.49 -42.26
C ALA A 272 33.30 31.56 -43.23
N VAL A 273 34.19 32.50 -43.54
CA VAL A 273 33.97 33.55 -44.53
C VAL A 273 34.22 32.91 -45.90
N ASP A 274 33.21 32.97 -46.77
CA ASP A 274 33.30 32.60 -48.19
C ASP A 274 34.19 33.58 -48.98
#